data_AF-A0A1L0BS27-F1
#
_entry.id   AF-A0A1L0BS27-F1
#
_cell.length_a   1.000
_cell.length_b   1.000
_cell.length_c   1.000
_cell.angle_alpha   90.00
_cell.angle_beta   90.00
_cell.angle_gamma   90.00
#
_symmetry.space_group_name_H-M   'P 1'
#
loop_
_entity.id
_entity.type
_entity.pdbx_description
1 polymer ?
#
loop_
_entity_poly.entity_id
_entity_poly.type
_entity_poly.pdbx_seq_one_letter_code
_entity_poly.pdbx_strand_id
1 'polypeptide(L)'
;MRLLLLLPFVAGLNVLMTSTDSWVSMNARYLYRALVEDGHNVVFIGPQTQMAESGPVEAKDGGDFNHLLPAHQKYYRYVRKLKTLTKGAKGVILKKDIEEFDKEFESQAIVSSRSMGQDPLNKDFWYVNANPLDSLAVGLSEIIPKYLPDFHPDLVLVGPNEGLHLSSSTHASEKDILEEDLSSLDNEVEAMVHLAQVHNYPTIAVSTEDVSHIYYQNEDYFNVEEKELSNSFKNNHVTRNLRFVSRKIVQLVNTVGPLLNSRISLNINFPSMSPDTSTCLTSLSEPAFEQVISTKGATGALGKVIGFPTYEVSEEEIVTSGFSYYKMSDELQKSDEMSTVELMRMLYLIEEVEQDLKTNDAGAQLTNKHEHEVLTRCKIAVSVNHISKGNNMDESVLDLSAL
;
A
#
# COMPACT_ATOMS: atom_id res chain seq x y z
N MET A 1 -33.74 -24.39 26.70
CA MET A 1 -32.42 -23.76 26.86
C MET A 1 -31.94 -23.37 25.46
N ARG A 2 -32.13 -22.11 25.05
CA ARG A 2 -31.64 -21.61 23.75
C ARG A 2 -30.13 -21.44 23.86
N LEU A 3 -29.39 -22.26 23.14
CA LEU A 3 -27.94 -22.14 22.99
C LEU A 3 -27.67 -20.88 22.16
N LEU A 4 -27.25 -19.79 22.81
CA LEU A 4 -26.69 -18.63 22.11
C LEU A 4 -25.32 -19.07 21.58
N LEU A 5 -25.21 -19.27 20.28
CA LEU A 5 -23.94 -19.35 19.58
C LEU A 5 -23.33 -17.94 19.60
N LEU A 6 -22.33 -17.74 20.48
CA LEU A 6 -21.39 -16.62 20.36
C LEU A 6 -20.49 -16.93 19.16
N LEU A 7 -20.87 -16.41 17.99
CA LEU A 7 -19.95 -16.34 16.85
C LEU A 7 -18.82 -15.38 17.25
N PRO A 8 -17.54 -15.76 17.09
CA PRO A 8 -16.45 -14.81 17.26
C PRO A 8 -16.61 -13.73 16.20
N PHE A 9 -16.98 -12.52 16.62
CA PHE A 9 -16.81 -11.34 15.79
C PHE A 9 -15.30 -11.10 15.71
N VAL A 10 -14.69 -11.43 14.58
CA VAL A 10 -13.42 -10.79 14.22
C VAL A 10 -13.77 -9.32 14.00
N ALA A 11 -13.24 -8.43 14.84
CA ALA A 11 -13.42 -7.01 14.64
C ALA A 11 -12.65 -6.62 13.37
N GLY A 12 -13.37 -6.19 12.34
CA GLY A 12 -12.74 -5.72 11.11
C GLY A 12 -11.91 -4.46 11.38
N LEU A 13 -10.65 -4.47 10.94
CA LEU A 13 -9.77 -3.30 10.96
C LEU A 13 -10.24 -2.21 9.98
N ASN A 14 -9.96 -0.96 10.30
CA ASN A 14 -9.90 0.15 9.34
C ASN A 14 -8.56 0.10 8.60
N VAL A 15 -8.56 -0.32 7.35
CA VAL A 15 -7.33 -0.47 6.54
C VAL A 15 -7.23 0.66 5.53
N LEU A 16 -6.21 1.51 5.68
CA LEU A 16 -5.83 2.47 4.64
C LEU A 16 -4.92 1.76 3.63
N MET A 17 -5.41 1.54 2.43
CA MET A 17 -4.61 1.02 1.33
C MET A 17 -4.01 2.16 0.49
N THR A 18 -2.79 1.94 0.01
CA THR A 18 -2.11 2.80 -0.96
C THR A 18 -1.20 1.94 -1.83
N SER A 19 -0.58 2.48 -2.88
CA SER A 19 0.28 1.72 -3.79
C SER A 19 1.19 2.65 -4.58
N THR A 20 2.32 2.12 -5.07
CA THR A 20 3.14 2.76 -6.10
C THR A 20 2.53 2.64 -7.49
N ASP A 21 1.63 1.66 -7.68
CA ASP A 21 0.87 1.51 -8.90
C ASP A 21 -0.32 2.47 -8.94
N SER A 22 -0.84 2.65 -10.14
CA SER A 22 -2.08 3.39 -10.37
C SER A 22 -3.26 2.90 -9.53
N TRP A 23 -4.13 3.82 -9.12
CA TRP A 23 -5.41 3.54 -8.45
C TRP A 23 -6.38 2.60 -9.22
N VAL A 24 -6.09 2.29 -10.48
CA VAL A 24 -6.87 1.37 -11.34
C VAL A 24 -6.16 0.05 -11.63
N SER A 25 -5.01 -0.20 -11.01
CA SER A 25 -4.29 -1.47 -11.12
C SER A 25 -5.15 -2.63 -10.58
N MET A 26 -5.02 -3.81 -11.20
CA MET A 26 -5.77 -4.99 -10.75
C MET A 26 -5.40 -5.39 -9.31
N ASN A 27 -4.14 -5.26 -8.92
CA ASN A 27 -3.66 -5.75 -7.62
C ASN A 27 -4.36 -5.02 -6.46
N ALA A 28 -4.32 -3.69 -6.47
CA ALA A 28 -4.97 -2.87 -5.45
C ALA A 28 -6.49 -3.08 -5.44
N ARG A 29 -7.12 -3.10 -6.62
CA ARG A 29 -8.59 -3.20 -6.76
C ARG A 29 -9.15 -4.53 -6.27
N TYR A 30 -8.49 -5.63 -6.58
CA TYR A 30 -8.95 -6.95 -6.17
C TYR A 30 -8.59 -7.26 -4.71
N LEU A 31 -7.45 -6.78 -4.20
CA LEU A 31 -7.14 -6.90 -2.77
C LEU A 31 -8.13 -6.10 -1.92
N TYR A 32 -8.46 -4.86 -2.32
CA TYR A 32 -9.50 -4.06 -1.66
C TYR A 32 -10.80 -4.84 -1.52
N ARG A 33 -11.27 -5.45 -2.62
CA ARG A 33 -12.50 -6.26 -2.58
C ARG A 33 -12.36 -7.46 -1.65
N ALA A 34 -11.19 -8.09 -1.62
CA ALA A 34 -10.96 -9.25 -0.75
C ALA A 34 -11.02 -8.86 0.73
N LEU A 35 -10.42 -7.73 1.12
CA LEU A 35 -10.46 -7.21 2.48
C LEU A 35 -11.87 -6.76 2.89
N VAL A 36 -12.61 -6.10 2.00
CA VAL A 36 -14.00 -5.70 2.24
C VAL A 36 -14.91 -6.92 2.41
N GLU A 37 -14.77 -7.95 1.56
CA GLU A 37 -15.54 -9.20 1.71
C GLU A 37 -15.17 -10.00 2.96
N ASP A 38 -13.94 -9.84 3.46
CA ASP A 38 -13.49 -10.42 4.73
C ASP A 38 -14.00 -9.66 5.97
N GLY A 39 -14.57 -8.47 5.78
CA GLY A 39 -15.25 -7.69 6.83
C GLY A 39 -14.46 -6.48 7.33
N HIS A 40 -13.36 -6.11 6.68
CA HIS A 40 -12.62 -4.89 6.98
C HIS A 40 -13.31 -3.65 6.40
N ASN A 41 -13.10 -2.50 7.04
CA ASN A 41 -13.46 -1.21 6.49
C ASN A 41 -12.23 -0.65 5.76
N VAL A 42 -12.31 -0.48 4.44
CA VAL A 42 -11.13 -0.21 3.62
C VAL A 42 -11.33 1.08 2.85
N VAL A 43 -10.30 1.92 2.84
CA VAL A 43 -10.21 3.08 1.95
C VAL A 43 -8.91 2.97 1.19
N PHE A 44 -8.93 3.18 -0.12
CA PHE A 44 -7.74 3.29 -0.93
C PHE A 44 -7.47 4.77 -1.25
N ILE A 45 -6.21 5.20 -1.11
CA ILE A 45 -5.72 6.49 -1.58
C ILE A 45 -4.38 6.25 -2.28
N GLY A 46 -4.29 6.57 -3.56
CA GLY A 46 -3.07 6.34 -4.35
C GLY A 46 -2.97 7.25 -5.57
N PRO A 47 -1.91 7.08 -6.37
CA PRO A 47 -1.65 7.94 -7.51
C PRO A 47 -2.68 7.73 -8.62
N GLN A 48 -3.06 8.82 -9.30
CA GLN A 48 -3.94 8.80 -10.46
C GLN A 48 -3.33 8.07 -11.65
N THR A 49 -2.00 8.15 -11.76
CA THR A 49 -1.22 7.54 -12.83
C THR A 49 -0.05 6.78 -12.26
N GLN A 50 0.25 5.61 -12.82
CA GLN A 50 1.49 4.92 -12.53
C GLN A 50 2.67 5.73 -13.08
N MET A 51 3.71 5.93 -12.26
CA MET A 51 4.96 6.50 -12.74
C MET A 51 5.71 5.43 -13.53
N ALA A 52 6.03 5.70 -14.79
CA ALA A 52 6.90 4.85 -15.58
C ALA A 52 8.37 5.27 -15.37
N GLU A 53 9.32 4.37 -15.62
CA GLU A 53 10.77 4.69 -15.61
C GLU A 53 11.13 5.88 -16.54
N SER A 54 10.27 6.21 -17.52
CA SER A 54 10.44 7.36 -18.42
C SER A 54 9.79 8.67 -17.94
N GLY A 55 9.37 8.75 -16.67
CA GLY A 55 8.70 9.92 -16.09
C GLY A 55 7.17 9.78 -16.06
N PRO A 56 6.45 10.82 -15.59
CA PRO A 56 5.00 10.77 -15.45
C PRO A 56 4.36 10.49 -16.81
N VAL A 57 3.54 9.44 -16.87
CA VAL A 57 2.67 9.21 -18.01
C VAL A 57 1.62 10.32 -17.96
N GLU A 58 1.81 11.38 -18.74
CA GLU A 58 0.79 12.42 -18.91
C GLU A 58 -0.49 11.76 -19.45
N ALA A 59 -1.43 11.43 -18.57
CA ALA A 59 -2.80 11.12 -18.97
C ALA A 59 -3.46 12.44 -19.39
N LYS A 60 -3.30 12.80 -20.67
CA LYS A 60 -3.78 14.06 -21.24
C LYS A 60 -5.31 14.23 -21.24
N ASP A 61 -6.05 13.21 -20.84
CA ASP A 61 -7.46 13.24 -20.48
C ASP A 61 -7.79 11.89 -19.83
N GLY A 62 -8.64 11.83 -18.81
CA GLY A 62 -9.20 10.56 -18.35
C GLY A 62 -8.39 9.68 -17.38
N GLY A 63 -7.19 10.07 -16.91
CA GLY A 63 -6.37 9.25 -15.99
C GLY A 63 -5.86 7.94 -16.62
N ASP A 64 -5.28 7.05 -15.80
CA ASP A 64 -4.78 5.77 -16.30
C ASP A 64 -5.88 4.88 -16.90
N PHE A 65 -5.50 4.18 -17.98
CA PHE A 65 -6.40 3.39 -18.82
C PHE A 65 -7.64 4.16 -19.32
N ASN A 66 -7.62 5.49 -19.28
CA ASN A 66 -8.74 6.38 -19.61
C ASN A 66 -10.00 6.13 -18.73
N HIS A 67 -9.82 5.62 -17.50
CA HIS A 67 -10.95 5.24 -16.63
C HIS A 67 -11.88 6.42 -16.33
N LEU A 68 -11.37 7.64 -16.18
CA LEU A 68 -12.18 8.82 -15.86
C LEU A 68 -12.98 9.37 -17.06
N LEU A 69 -12.83 8.81 -18.26
CA LEU A 69 -13.66 9.25 -19.39
C LEU A 69 -15.14 8.86 -19.15
N PRO A 70 -16.11 9.77 -19.44
CA PRO A 70 -17.53 9.51 -19.23
C PRO A 70 -18.05 8.24 -19.92
N ALA A 71 -17.46 7.87 -21.07
CA ALA A 71 -17.83 6.67 -21.81
C ALA A 71 -17.51 5.38 -21.05
N HIS A 72 -16.30 5.27 -20.48
CA HIS A 72 -15.87 4.11 -19.69
C HIS A 72 -16.72 4.00 -18.41
N GLN A 73 -16.86 5.11 -17.67
CA GLN A 73 -17.69 5.17 -16.46
C GLN A 73 -19.14 4.72 -16.72
N LYS A 74 -19.74 5.20 -17.81
CA LYS A 74 -21.10 4.82 -18.21
C LYS A 74 -21.21 3.33 -18.56
N TYR A 75 -20.22 2.79 -19.28
CA TYR A 75 -20.19 1.38 -19.64
C TYR A 75 -20.17 0.49 -18.40
N TYR A 76 -19.20 0.69 -17.51
CA TYR A 76 -19.04 -0.18 -16.33
C TYR A 76 -20.16 0.01 -15.30
N ARG A 77 -20.71 1.21 -15.13
CA ARG A 77 -21.95 1.41 -14.37
C ARG A 77 -23.10 0.55 -14.90
N TYR A 78 -23.26 0.50 -16.21
CA TYR A 78 -24.30 -0.31 -16.85
C TYR A 78 -24.04 -1.81 -16.65
N VAL A 79 -22.80 -2.27 -16.81
CA VAL A 79 -22.44 -3.67 -16.57
C VAL A 79 -22.71 -4.07 -15.12
N ARG A 80 -22.30 -3.24 -14.15
CA ARG A 80 -22.60 -3.46 -12.72
C ARG A 80 -24.10 -3.60 -12.49
N LYS A 81 -24.90 -2.66 -13.00
CA LYS A 81 -26.37 -2.69 -12.87
C LYS A 81 -26.97 -4.02 -13.35
N LEU A 82 -26.50 -4.56 -14.47
CA LEU A 82 -27.01 -5.82 -15.01
C LEU A 82 -26.60 -7.07 -14.23
N LYS A 83 -25.47 -7.02 -13.52
CA LYS A 83 -24.87 -8.15 -12.80
C LYS A 83 -25.21 -8.18 -11.32
N THR A 84 -25.41 -7.02 -10.69
CA THR A 84 -25.67 -6.94 -9.24
C THR A 84 -27.16 -6.93 -8.91
N LEU A 85 -28.02 -6.44 -9.80
CA LEU A 85 -29.47 -6.42 -9.59
C LEU A 85 -30.08 -7.82 -9.72
N THR A 86 -31.03 -8.11 -8.83
CA THR A 86 -31.74 -9.39 -8.79
C THR A 86 -32.65 -9.52 -10.01
N LYS A 87 -32.59 -10.68 -10.68
CA LYS A 87 -33.44 -10.98 -11.83
C LYS A 87 -34.65 -11.81 -11.38
N GLY A 88 -35.85 -11.34 -11.70
CA GLY A 88 -37.10 -12.02 -11.45
C GLY A 88 -37.42 -13.09 -12.51
N ALA A 89 -38.68 -13.51 -12.55
CA ALA A 89 -39.16 -14.48 -13.53
C ALA A 89 -38.84 -14.05 -14.97
N LYS A 90 -38.38 -14.99 -15.80
CA LYS A 90 -37.95 -14.75 -17.18
C LYS A 90 -36.76 -13.78 -17.34
N GLY A 91 -35.99 -13.54 -16.27
CA GLY A 91 -34.78 -12.70 -16.33
C GLY A 91 -35.06 -11.20 -16.29
N VAL A 92 -36.26 -10.79 -15.88
CA VAL A 92 -36.67 -9.38 -15.83
C VAL A 92 -36.16 -8.72 -14.55
N ILE A 93 -35.52 -7.56 -14.67
CA ILE A 93 -35.16 -6.69 -13.53
C ILE A 93 -36.32 -5.74 -13.28
N LEU A 94 -36.72 -5.57 -12.01
CA LEU A 94 -37.82 -4.68 -11.66
C LEU A 94 -37.42 -3.22 -11.90
N LYS A 95 -38.35 -2.44 -12.45
CA LYS A 95 -38.14 -1.01 -12.70
C LYS A 95 -37.74 -0.25 -11.43
N LYS A 96 -38.35 -0.60 -10.29
CA LYS A 96 -38.00 -0.02 -8.97
C LYS A 96 -36.53 -0.22 -8.64
N ASP A 97 -36.00 -1.43 -8.83
CA ASP A 97 -34.62 -1.77 -8.49
C ASP A 97 -33.63 -1.02 -9.41
N ILE A 98 -34.00 -0.80 -10.68
CA ILE A 98 -33.22 0.03 -11.62
C ILE A 98 -33.20 1.48 -11.17
N GLU A 99 -34.35 2.05 -10.82
CA GLU A 99 -34.46 3.44 -10.36
C GLU A 99 -33.72 3.66 -9.03
N GLU A 100 -33.78 2.69 -8.12
CA GLU A 100 -33.07 2.72 -6.83
C GLU A 100 -31.55 2.67 -7.04
N PHE A 101 -31.07 1.77 -7.90
CA PHE A 101 -29.65 1.72 -8.30
C PHE A 101 -29.21 3.04 -8.94
N ASP A 102 -29.96 3.57 -9.90
CA ASP A 102 -29.55 4.78 -10.61
C ASP A 102 -29.53 6.01 -9.67
N LYS A 103 -30.48 6.07 -8.74
CA LYS A 103 -30.52 7.12 -7.71
C LYS A 103 -29.34 7.05 -6.74
N GLU A 104 -28.88 5.85 -6.38
CA GLU A 104 -27.71 5.69 -5.51
C GLU A 104 -26.50 6.43 -6.09
N PHE A 105 -26.13 6.15 -7.34
CA PHE A 105 -25.01 6.80 -8.03
C PHE A 105 -25.23 8.30 -8.30
N GLU A 106 -26.46 8.72 -8.62
CA GLU A 106 -26.76 10.14 -8.84
C GLU A 106 -26.73 10.97 -7.55
N SER A 107 -27.01 10.34 -6.41
CA SER A 107 -27.00 11.00 -5.10
C SER A 107 -25.64 10.97 -4.40
N GLN A 108 -24.67 10.23 -4.94
CA GLN A 108 -23.32 10.17 -4.39
C GLN A 108 -22.62 11.52 -4.59
N ALA A 109 -22.32 12.18 -3.46
CA ALA A 109 -21.42 13.33 -3.46
C ALA A 109 -19.97 12.81 -3.58
N ILE A 110 -19.51 12.67 -4.82
CA ILE A 110 -18.11 12.35 -5.11
C ILE A 110 -17.29 13.63 -5.24
N VAL A 111 -16.08 13.61 -4.69
CA VAL A 111 -15.07 14.63 -4.94
C VAL A 111 -14.46 14.37 -6.31
N SER A 112 -14.41 15.41 -7.14
CA SER A 112 -13.77 15.36 -8.45
C SER A 112 -13.19 16.73 -8.75
N SER A 113 -11.87 16.77 -8.84
CA SER A 113 -11.07 17.95 -9.16
C SER A 113 -9.87 17.53 -9.99
N ARG A 114 -9.03 18.48 -10.40
CA ARG A 114 -7.83 18.19 -11.19
C ARG A 114 -6.68 17.63 -10.33
N SER A 115 -6.65 18.00 -9.06
CA SER A 115 -5.64 17.53 -8.09
C SER A 115 -5.99 16.18 -7.47
N MET A 116 -7.26 15.90 -7.23
CA MET A 116 -7.72 14.65 -6.61
C MET A 116 -9.17 14.31 -6.96
N GLY A 117 -9.57 13.07 -6.72
CA GLY A 117 -10.98 12.68 -6.76
C GLY A 117 -11.23 11.24 -6.32
N GLN A 118 -12.49 10.82 -6.46
CA GLN A 118 -12.95 9.46 -6.14
C GLN A 118 -13.36 8.70 -7.39
N ASP A 119 -13.31 7.37 -7.35
CA ASP A 119 -13.98 6.56 -8.37
C ASP A 119 -15.48 6.82 -8.34
N PRO A 120 -16.11 7.25 -9.45
CA PRO A 120 -17.56 7.34 -9.53
C PRO A 120 -18.28 5.99 -9.31
N LEU A 121 -17.57 4.87 -9.50
CA LEU A 121 -18.08 3.53 -9.22
C LEU A 121 -17.70 3.02 -7.83
N ASN A 122 -16.81 3.68 -7.10
CA ASN A 122 -16.37 3.23 -5.79
C ASN A 122 -15.82 4.40 -4.97
N LYS A 123 -16.69 5.04 -4.18
CA LYS A 123 -16.34 6.21 -3.38
C LYS A 123 -15.18 5.98 -2.39
N ASP A 124 -14.89 4.74 -2.01
CA ASP A 124 -13.81 4.43 -1.07
C ASP A 124 -12.45 4.30 -1.78
N PHE A 125 -12.41 4.46 -3.11
CA PHE A 125 -11.19 4.52 -3.92
C PHE A 125 -10.91 5.96 -4.35
N TRP A 126 -9.87 6.55 -3.78
CA TRP A 126 -9.39 7.89 -4.09
C TRP A 126 -8.16 7.84 -4.97
N TYR A 127 -8.06 8.82 -5.86
CA TYR A 127 -6.88 9.09 -6.65
C TYR A 127 -6.38 10.50 -6.39
N VAL A 128 -5.05 10.65 -6.39
CA VAL A 128 -4.35 11.91 -6.24
C VAL A 128 -3.44 12.09 -7.47
N ASN A 129 -3.49 13.26 -8.08
CA ASN A 129 -2.67 13.59 -9.24
C ASN A 129 -1.25 13.97 -8.79
N ALA A 130 -0.54 13.01 -8.21
CA ALA A 130 0.81 13.13 -7.69
C ALA A 130 1.55 11.79 -7.76
N ASN A 131 2.84 11.78 -7.42
CA ASN A 131 3.59 10.53 -7.25
C ASN A 131 3.03 9.73 -6.04
N PRO A 132 3.37 8.45 -5.90
CA PRO A 132 2.91 7.62 -4.77
C PRO A 132 3.16 8.18 -3.37
N LEU A 133 4.38 8.66 -3.07
CA LEU A 133 4.71 9.24 -1.75
C LEU A 133 3.83 10.46 -1.43
N ASP A 134 3.75 11.40 -2.37
CA ASP A 134 2.94 12.61 -2.30
C ASP A 134 1.45 12.28 -2.17
N SER A 135 0.99 11.24 -2.88
CA SER A 135 -0.40 10.77 -2.82
C SER A 135 -0.77 10.28 -1.42
N LEU A 136 0.14 9.54 -0.76
CA LEU A 136 -0.05 9.13 0.63
C LEU A 136 0.00 10.34 1.57
N ALA A 137 0.94 11.27 1.38
CA ALA A 137 1.05 12.48 2.20
C ALA A 137 -0.24 13.31 2.14
N VAL A 138 -0.75 13.61 0.94
CA VAL A 138 -2.03 14.29 0.72
C VAL A 138 -3.20 13.48 1.28
N GLY A 139 -3.15 12.15 1.15
CA GLY A 139 -4.13 11.25 1.75
C GLY A 139 -4.28 11.45 3.26
N LEU A 140 -3.14 11.49 3.95
CA LEU A 140 -3.06 11.63 5.41
C LEU A 140 -3.36 13.06 5.89
N SER A 141 -2.90 14.09 5.16
CA SER A 141 -3.03 15.49 5.61
C SER A 141 -4.33 16.17 5.18
N GLU A 142 -4.89 15.79 4.03
CA GLU A 142 -6.05 16.47 3.43
C GLU A 142 -7.26 15.56 3.30
N ILE A 143 -7.12 14.40 2.65
CA ILE A 143 -8.28 13.59 2.27
C ILE A 143 -8.98 12.99 3.49
N ILE A 144 -8.22 12.29 4.34
CA ILE A 144 -8.78 11.62 5.52
C ILE A 144 -9.41 12.64 6.48
N PRO A 145 -8.71 13.71 6.93
CA PRO A 145 -9.29 14.66 7.87
C PRO A 145 -10.52 15.41 7.34
N LYS A 146 -10.56 15.73 6.04
CA LYS A 146 -11.60 16.57 5.44
C LYS A 146 -12.82 15.79 4.97
N TYR A 147 -12.62 14.62 4.34
CA TYR A 147 -13.68 13.88 3.66
C TYR A 147 -14.04 12.55 4.34
N LEU A 148 -13.16 12.03 5.20
CA LEU A 148 -13.36 10.77 5.91
C LEU A 148 -13.14 10.94 7.43
N PRO A 149 -13.79 11.90 8.10
CA PRO A 149 -13.51 12.25 9.50
C PRO A 149 -13.77 11.13 10.49
N ASP A 150 -14.63 10.16 10.14
CA ASP A 150 -14.92 8.99 10.97
C ASP A 150 -13.95 7.82 10.72
N PHE A 151 -13.17 7.88 9.64
CA PHE A 151 -12.21 6.84 9.27
C PHE A 151 -10.87 7.08 9.96
N HIS A 152 -10.50 6.16 10.87
CA HIS A 152 -9.24 6.20 11.60
C HIS A 152 -8.47 4.92 11.27
N PRO A 153 -7.37 4.99 10.50
CA PRO A 153 -6.63 3.79 10.10
C PRO A 153 -6.06 3.04 11.31
N ASP A 154 -6.35 1.74 11.40
CA ASP A 154 -5.70 0.81 12.32
C ASP A 154 -4.42 0.21 11.69
N LEU A 155 -4.38 0.18 10.35
CA LEU A 155 -3.29 -0.39 9.55
C LEU A 155 -3.17 0.37 8.24
N VAL A 156 -1.93 0.68 7.83
CA VAL A 156 -1.61 1.11 6.47
C VAL A 156 -1.06 -0.07 5.67
N LEU A 157 -1.62 -0.32 4.49
CA LEU A 157 -1.22 -1.38 3.59
C LEU A 157 -0.71 -0.77 2.28
N VAL A 158 0.60 -0.86 2.04
CA VAL A 158 1.26 -0.35 0.83
C VAL A 158 1.37 -1.48 -0.18
N GLY A 159 0.45 -1.54 -1.14
CA GLY A 159 0.40 -2.54 -2.20
C GLY A 159 -0.90 -3.35 -2.29
N PRO A 160 -0.90 -4.46 -3.06
CA PRO A 160 0.26 -5.12 -3.63
C PRO A 160 0.80 -4.33 -4.83
N ASN A 161 2.09 -4.03 -4.81
CA ASN A 161 2.78 -3.31 -5.88
C ASN A 161 3.34 -4.30 -6.91
N GLU A 162 3.30 -3.94 -8.18
CA GLU A 162 4.03 -4.64 -9.22
C GLU A 162 5.54 -4.34 -9.14
N GLY A 163 6.36 -5.38 -9.29
CA GLY A 163 7.81 -5.28 -9.13
C GLY A 163 8.28 -5.49 -7.69
N LEU A 164 9.49 -6.03 -7.53
CA LEU A 164 10.08 -6.30 -6.22
C LEU A 164 10.59 -5.01 -5.57
N HIS A 165 10.20 -4.82 -4.31
CA HIS A 165 10.70 -3.73 -3.47
C HIS A 165 11.41 -4.36 -2.27
N LEU A 166 12.63 -4.81 -2.50
CA LEU A 166 13.43 -5.45 -1.46
C LEU A 166 13.88 -4.42 -0.44
N SER A 167 13.94 -4.78 0.85
CA SER A 167 14.40 -3.83 1.86
C SER A 167 15.83 -3.40 1.58
N SER A 168 16.15 -2.14 1.87
CA SER A 168 17.52 -1.64 1.77
C SER A 168 18.43 -2.41 2.73
N SER A 169 19.65 -2.76 2.30
CA SER A 169 20.65 -3.33 3.20
C SER A 169 20.95 -2.32 4.29
N THR A 170 20.79 -2.73 5.55
CA THR A 170 21.33 -2.02 6.70
C THR A 170 22.85 -2.09 6.62
N HIS A 171 23.47 -1.13 5.94
CA HIS A 171 24.84 -0.80 6.28
C HIS A 171 24.81 -0.30 7.71
N ALA A 172 25.70 -0.83 8.55
CA ALA A 172 25.96 -0.24 9.85
C ALA A 172 26.49 1.16 9.55
N SER A 173 25.61 2.16 9.55
CA SER A 173 26.06 3.54 9.55
C SER A 173 26.89 3.69 10.82
N GLU A 174 28.11 4.18 10.69
CA GLU A 174 28.91 4.60 11.86
C GLU A 174 28.25 5.78 12.60
N LYS A 175 27.16 6.33 12.03
CA LYS A 175 26.34 7.39 12.61
C LYS A 175 25.32 6.85 13.60
N ASP A 176 25.32 7.44 14.79
CA ASP A 176 24.31 7.20 15.83
C ASP A 176 22.94 7.79 15.48
N ILE A 177 22.87 8.80 14.61
CA ILE A 177 21.62 9.42 14.14
C ILE A 177 21.60 9.37 12.61
N LEU A 178 20.54 8.78 12.06
CA LEU A 178 20.31 8.71 10.62
C LEU A 178 19.39 9.86 10.19
N GLU A 179 19.80 10.63 9.19
CA GLU A 179 18.93 11.59 8.50
C GLU A 179 18.47 10.98 7.18
N GLU A 180 17.17 11.07 6.91
CA GLU A 180 16.57 10.52 5.70
C GLU A 180 15.54 11.49 5.13
N ASP A 181 15.74 11.88 3.87
CA ASP A 181 14.75 12.59 3.07
C ASP A 181 13.96 11.56 2.26
N LEU A 182 12.68 11.39 2.59
CA LEU A 182 11.81 10.39 1.97
C LEU A 182 11.64 10.62 0.46
N SER A 183 11.70 11.87 0.00
CA SER A 183 11.58 12.20 -1.43
C SER A 183 12.81 11.83 -2.24
N SER A 184 13.93 11.53 -1.57
CA SER A 184 15.20 11.13 -2.18
C SER A 184 15.46 9.62 -2.14
N LEU A 185 14.56 8.83 -1.54
CA LEU A 185 14.73 7.38 -1.44
C LEU A 185 14.46 6.70 -2.79
N ASP A 186 15.41 5.86 -3.22
CA ASP A 186 15.25 5.04 -4.43
C ASP A 186 14.11 4.02 -4.29
N ASN A 187 13.91 3.49 -3.08
CA ASN A 187 12.80 2.59 -2.78
C ASN A 187 11.57 3.37 -2.32
N GLU A 188 10.68 3.66 -3.25
CA GLU A 188 9.45 4.43 -3.00
C GLU A 188 8.49 3.74 -2.01
N VAL A 189 8.43 2.41 -2.01
CA VAL A 189 7.64 1.65 -1.04
C VAL A 189 8.19 1.84 0.38
N GLU A 190 9.53 1.82 0.54
CA GLU A 190 10.18 2.11 1.83
C GLU A 190 9.89 3.54 2.30
N ALA A 191 9.90 4.53 1.39
CA ALA A 191 9.52 5.90 1.69
C ALA A 191 8.07 6.02 2.19
N MET A 192 7.12 5.38 1.51
CA MET A 192 5.71 5.36 1.91
C MET A 192 5.50 4.66 3.27
N VAL A 193 6.24 3.58 3.52
CA VAL A 193 6.23 2.89 4.81
C VAL A 193 6.71 3.82 5.93
N HIS A 194 7.85 4.49 5.75
CA HIS A 194 8.37 5.43 6.74
C HIS A 194 7.44 6.61 6.97
N LEU A 195 6.79 7.15 5.93
CA LEU A 195 5.78 8.19 6.07
C LEU A 195 4.61 7.72 6.96
N ALA A 196 4.07 6.52 6.72
CA ALA A 196 3.01 5.95 7.54
C ALA A 196 3.44 5.75 9.01
N GLN A 197 4.66 5.25 9.23
CA GLN A 197 5.22 5.05 10.58
C GLN A 197 5.47 6.37 11.31
N VAL A 198 5.92 7.42 10.62
CA VAL A 198 6.02 8.79 11.15
C VAL A 198 4.65 9.34 11.54
N HIS A 199 3.58 8.96 10.87
CA HIS A 199 2.22 9.28 11.30
C HIS A 199 1.64 8.30 12.34
N ASN A 200 2.48 7.44 12.91
CA ASN A 200 2.16 6.46 13.95
C ASN A 200 1.18 5.37 13.51
N TYR A 201 1.20 5.00 12.23
CA TYR A 201 0.45 3.84 11.74
C TYR A 201 1.33 2.59 11.67
N PRO A 202 0.84 1.42 12.13
CA PRO A 202 1.42 0.14 11.77
C PRO A 202 1.32 -0.07 10.25
N THR A 203 2.34 -0.66 9.64
CA THR A 203 2.42 -0.75 8.17
C THR A 203 2.82 -2.13 7.68
N ILE A 204 2.13 -2.60 6.65
CA ILE A 204 2.54 -3.77 5.85
C ILE A 204 2.76 -3.28 4.42
N ALA A 205 3.92 -3.56 3.86
CA ALA A 205 4.21 -3.38 2.45
C ALA A 205 4.17 -4.74 1.75
N VAL A 206 3.54 -4.78 0.58
CA VAL A 206 3.43 -5.98 -0.23
C VAL A 206 3.79 -5.67 -1.68
N SER A 207 4.64 -6.52 -2.25
CA SER A 207 5.13 -6.43 -3.62
C SER A 207 5.11 -7.80 -4.29
N THR A 208 4.87 -7.84 -5.59
CA THR A 208 4.89 -9.06 -6.41
C THR A 208 5.94 -8.95 -7.50
N GLU A 209 6.73 -9.99 -7.72
CA GLU A 209 7.74 -9.97 -8.80
C GLU A 209 7.14 -9.78 -10.20
N ASP A 210 5.91 -10.26 -10.41
CA ASP A 210 5.20 -10.11 -11.67
C ASP A 210 4.84 -8.64 -11.92
N VAL A 211 5.19 -8.12 -13.12
CA VAL A 211 4.82 -6.80 -13.62
C VAL A 211 3.91 -6.99 -14.82
N SER A 212 2.64 -6.64 -14.67
CA SER A 212 1.58 -6.97 -15.64
C SER A 212 0.94 -5.74 -16.28
N HIS A 213 0.91 -4.62 -15.53
CA HIS A 213 0.24 -3.38 -15.89
C HIS A 213 -1.20 -3.62 -16.39
N ILE A 214 -1.93 -4.49 -15.70
CA ILE A 214 -3.29 -4.88 -16.07
C ILE A 214 -4.33 -4.03 -15.34
N TYR A 215 -5.22 -3.44 -16.13
CA TYR A 215 -6.40 -2.74 -15.65
C TYR A 215 -7.42 -3.68 -14.97
N TYR A 216 -7.97 -3.28 -13.83
CA TYR A 216 -8.88 -4.12 -13.04
C TYR A 216 -10.18 -4.52 -13.75
N GLN A 217 -10.65 -3.74 -14.73
CA GLN A 217 -11.83 -4.10 -15.55
C GLN A 217 -11.46 -4.54 -16.96
N ASN A 218 -10.25 -5.05 -17.15
CA ASN A 218 -9.90 -5.72 -18.39
C ASN A 218 -10.70 -7.03 -18.53
N GLU A 219 -11.66 -7.03 -19.44
CA GLU A 219 -12.56 -8.16 -19.67
C GLU A 219 -11.85 -9.39 -20.24
N ASP A 220 -10.63 -9.30 -20.78
CA ASP A 220 -9.90 -10.50 -21.21
C ASP A 220 -9.53 -11.39 -20.01
N TYR A 221 -9.24 -10.75 -18.86
CA TYR A 221 -8.82 -11.42 -17.64
C TYR A 221 -9.96 -11.62 -16.64
N PHE A 222 -10.95 -10.72 -16.59
CA PHE A 222 -11.91 -10.67 -15.50
C PHE A 222 -13.37 -10.69 -15.96
N ASN A 223 -14.22 -11.24 -15.11
CA ASN A 223 -15.65 -10.92 -15.14
C ASN A 223 -15.84 -9.64 -14.32
N VAL A 224 -15.96 -8.53 -15.03
CA VAL A 224 -15.99 -7.19 -14.42
C VAL A 224 -17.32 -6.93 -13.72
N GLU A 225 -17.28 -6.13 -12.65
CA GLU A 225 -18.47 -5.65 -11.93
C GLU A 225 -19.40 -6.75 -11.38
N GLU A 226 -18.85 -7.92 -11.05
CA GLU A 226 -19.60 -9.00 -10.39
C GLU A 226 -19.91 -8.67 -8.92
N LYS A 227 -21.04 -9.17 -8.43
CA LYS A 227 -21.48 -8.96 -7.04
C LYS A 227 -20.50 -9.53 -6.01
N GLU A 228 -20.01 -10.75 -6.24
CA GLU A 228 -19.05 -11.44 -5.37
C GLU A 228 -17.69 -11.52 -6.06
N LEU A 229 -16.61 -11.30 -5.33
CA LEU A 229 -15.24 -11.31 -5.81
C LEU A 229 -14.87 -12.64 -6.44
N SER A 230 -15.33 -13.74 -5.84
CA SER A 230 -15.10 -15.11 -6.33
C SER A 230 -15.55 -15.30 -7.78
N ASN A 231 -16.62 -14.60 -8.20
CA ASN A 231 -17.18 -14.66 -9.54
C ASN A 231 -16.43 -13.77 -10.54
N SER A 232 -15.63 -12.81 -10.06
CA SER A 232 -14.87 -11.90 -10.93
C SER A 232 -13.68 -12.55 -11.65
N PHE A 233 -13.25 -13.74 -11.23
CA PHE A 233 -12.05 -14.38 -11.78
C PHE A 233 -12.40 -15.35 -12.91
N LYS A 234 -11.89 -15.09 -14.12
CA LYS A 234 -11.91 -16.09 -15.21
C LYS A 234 -10.85 -17.17 -14.94
N ASN A 235 -10.84 -18.22 -15.77
CA ASN A 235 -9.84 -19.27 -15.66
C ASN A 235 -8.58 -18.90 -16.47
N ASN A 236 -7.68 -18.10 -15.91
CA ASN A 236 -6.38 -17.76 -16.50
C ASN A 236 -5.29 -17.66 -15.41
N HIS A 237 -4.01 -17.55 -15.79
CA HIS A 237 -2.92 -17.52 -14.82
C HIS A 237 -2.91 -16.23 -13.97
N VAL A 238 -3.17 -15.07 -14.58
CA VAL A 238 -3.22 -13.76 -13.89
C VAL A 238 -4.20 -13.79 -12.72
N THR A 239 -5.44 -14.18 -12.97
CA THR A 239 -6.51 -14.26 -11.96
C THR A 239 -6.22 -15.29 -10.87
N ARG A 240 -5.62 -16.44 -11.20
CA ARG A 240 -5.21 -17.43 -10.20
C ARG A 240 -4.13 -16.87 -9.28
N ASN A 241 -3.13 -16.20 -9.83
CA ASN A 241 -2.05 -15.58 -9.08
C ASN A 241 -2.61 -14.46 -8.18
N LEU A 242 -3.46 -13.59 -8.72
CA LEU A 242 -4.11 -12.50 -7.99
C LEU A 242 -4.97 -13.02 -6.82
N ARG A 243 -5.73 -14.12 -7.04
CA ARG A 243 -6.49 -14.79 -5.97
C ARG A 243 -5.59 -15.33 -4.88
N PHE A 244 -4.49 -15.97 -5.26
CA PHE A 244 -3.53 -16.52 -4.32
C PHE A 244 -2.90 -15.41 -3.46
N VAL A 245 -2.36 -14.37 -4.11
CA VAL A 245 -1.74 -13.22 -3.44
C VAL A 245 -2.75 -12.55 -2.52
N SER A 246 -3.94 -12.19 -3.01
CA SER A 246 -4.96 -11.51 -2.20
C SER A 246 -5.36 -12.33 -0.97
N ARG A 247 -5.56 -13.64 -1.13
CA ARG A 247 -5.88 -14.53 0.01
C ARG A 247 -4.75 -14.59 1.04
N LYS A 248 -3.50 -14.65 0.60
CA LYS A 248 -2.34 -14.67 1.50
C LYS A 248 -2.18 -13.35 2.25
N ILE A 249 -2.46 -12.22 1.60
CA ILE A 249 -2.43 -10.90 2.24
C ILE A 249 -3.57 -10.77 3.25
N VAL A 250 -4.79 -11.20 2.93
CA VAL A 250 -5.91 -11.21 3.89
C VAL A 250 -5.58 -12.09 5.11
N GLN A 251 -4.99 -13.28 4.90
CA GLN A 251 -4.52 -14.13 6.00
C GLN A 251 -3.51 -13.39 6.88
N LEU A 252 -2.54 -12.72 6.27
CA LEU A 252 -1.52 -11.95 6.97
C LEU A 252 -2.12 -10.76 7.75
N VAL A 253 -3.01 -9.97 7.14
CA VAL A 253 -3.66 -8.82 7.77
C VAL A 253 -4.42 -9.26 9.02
N ASN A 254 -5.16 -10.38 8.94
CA ASN A 254 -5.90 -10.92 10.08
C ASN A 254 -5.02 -11.46 11.19
N THR A 255 -3.92 -12.14 10.84
CA THR A 255 -3.06 -12.80 11.83
C THR A 255 -2.08 -11.82 12.48
N VAL A 256 -1.47 -10.92 11.69
CA VAL A 256 -0.35 -10.10 12.12
C VAL A 256 -0.70 -8.63 12.25
N GLY A 257 -1.67 -8.12 11.48
CA GLY A 257 -2.11 -6.72 11.58
C GLY A 257 -2.38 -6.25 13.02
N PRO A 258 -3.17 -7.00 13.83
CA PRO A 258 -3.43 -6.64 15.23
C PRO A 258 -2.21 -6.69 16.17
N LEU A 259 -1.10 -7.30 15.74
CA LEU A 259 0.13 -7.44 16.53
C LEU A 259 1.15 -6.33 16.25
N LEU A 260 0.98 -5.60 15.13
CA LEU A 260 1.91 -4.56 14.71
C LEU A 260 1.73 -3.27 15.52
N ASN A 261 2.83 -2.56 15.70
CA ASN A 261 2.84 -1.18 16.19
C ASN A 261 3.57 -0.30 15.17
N SER A 262 3.46 1.02 15.31
CA SER A 262 4.01 1.97 14.34
C SER A 262 5.53 1.94 14.15
N ARG A 263 6.30 1.33 15.05
CA ARG A 263 7.77 1.19 14.88
C ARG A 263 8.17 0.00 14.03
N ILE A 264 7.27 -0.98 13.90
CA ILE A 264 7.52 -2.21 13.17
C ILE A 264 6.72 -2.19 11.88
N SER A 265 7.37 -2.51 10.77
CA SER A 265 6.72 -2.74 9.49
C SER A 265 7.09 -4.11 8.94
N LEU A 266 6.22 -4.65 8.08
CA LEU A 266 6.54 -5.85 7.30
C LEU A 266 6.80 -5.45 5.86
N ASN A 267 7.89 -5.96 5.29
CA ASN A 267 8.12 -5.91 3.85
C ASN A 267 7.95 -7.31 3.27
N ILE A 268 6.99 -7.48 2.37
CA ILE A 268 6.57 -8.79 1.87
C ILE A 268 6.73 -8.81 0.36
N ASN A 269 7.52 -9.76 -0.12
CA ASN A 269 7.75 -9.95 -1.54
C ASN A 269 7.26 -11.33 -1.97
N PHE A 270 6.35 -11.36 -2.93
CA PHE A 270 5.86 -12.58 -3.55
C PHE A 270 6.71 -12.93 -4.77
N PRO A 271 7.15 -14.20 -4.90
CA PRO A 271 7.87 -14.64 -6.08
C PRO A 271 6.94 -14.65 -7.31
N SER A 272 7.53 -14.53 -8.49
CA SER A 272 6.80 -14.66 -9.75
C SER A 272 6.10 -16.01 -9.79
N MET A 273 4.84 -16.01 -10.20
CA MET A 273 4.07 -17.24 -10.49
C MET A 273 3.54 -17.24 -11.93
N SER A 274 4.01 -16.31 -12.76
CA SER A 274 3.65 -16.22 -14.15
C SER A 274 4.28 -17.35 -14.99
N PRO A 275 3.54 -17.99 -15.91
CA PRO A 275 4.04 -19.07 -16.77
C PRO A 275 5.35 -18.76 -17.50
N ASP A 276 5.56 -17.50 -17.87
CA ASP A 276 6.62 -17.09 -18.80
C ASP A 276 7.93 -16.72 -18.09
N THR A 277 7.85 -16.33 -16.82
CA THR A 277 8.98 -15.76 -16.06
C THR A 277 9.29 -16.55 -14.78
N SER A 278 8.34 -17.34 -14.28
CA SER A 278 8.45 -17.98 -12.97
C SER A 278 9.27 -19.27 -12.99
N THR A 279 10.22 -19.38 -12.08
CA THR A 279 10.87 -20.66 -11.72
C THR A 279 10.00 -21.52 -10.80
N CYS A 280 8.89 -20.96 -10.28
CA CYS A 280 8.06 -21.53 -9.22
C CYS A 280 6.85 -22.33 -9.69
N LEU A 281 6.57 -22.33 -11.00
CA LEU A 281 5.50 -23.12 -11.61
C LEU A 281 5.66 -24.64 -11.40
N THR A 282 6.87 -25.11 -11.11
CA THR A 282 7.18 -26.53 -10.92
C THR A 282 6.98 -27.01 -9.47
N SER A 283 6.70 -26.09 -8.53
CA SER A 283 6.44 -26.45 -7.14
C SER A 283 5.10 -27.17 -7.00
N LEU A 284 5.09 -28.33 -6.34
CA LEU A 284 3.87 -29.10 -6.02
C LEU A 284 2.98 -28.41 -4.97
N SER A 285 3.52 -27.43 -4.24
CA SER A 285 2.82 -26.70 -3.18
C SER A 285 2.87 -25.20 -3.42
N GLU A 286 1.81 -24.50 -3.02
CA GLU A 286 1.78 -23.04 -3.00
C GLU A 286 2.95 -22.46 -2.15
N PRO A 287 3.53 -21.32 -2.56
CA PRO A 287 4.57 -20.64 -1.78
C PRO A 287 4.10 -20.36 -0.34
N ALA A 288 4.94 -20.71 0.62
CA ALA A 288 4.76 -20.39 2.03
C ALA A 288 5.58 -19.15 2.40
N PHE A 289 5.17 -18.45 3.45
CA PHE A 289 5.96 -17.37 4.03
C PHE A 289 7.27 -17.92 4.61
N GLU A 290 8.35 -17.18 4.42
CA GLU A 290 9.65 -17.43 5.02
C GLU A 290 10.23 -16.10 5.49
N GLN A 291 10.48 -16.00 6.80
CA GLN A 291 11.06 -14.80 7.38
C GLN A 291 12.53 -14.68 7.00
N VAL A 292 12.92 -13.48 6.58
CA VAL A 292 14.31 -13.11 6.34
C VAL A 292 14.87 -12.49 7.60
N ILE A 293 15.99 -13.02 8.09
CA ILE A 293 16.65 -12.57 9.32
C ILE A 293 18.09 -12.17 8.98
N SER A 294 18.51 -10.98 9.41
CA SER A 294 19.89 -10.54 9.26
C SER A 294 20.82 -11.34 10.18
N THR A 295 21.92 -11.86 9.63
CA THR A 295 22.95 -12.58 10.40
C THR A 295 23.95 -11.66 11.11
N LYS A 296 23.98 -10.37 10.73
CA LYS A 296 24.76 -9.34 11.41
C LYS A 296 23.82 -8.62 12.36
N GLY A 297 24.11 -8.69 13.66
CA GLY A 297 23.38 -7.91 14.66
C GLY A 297 23.39 -6.45 14.25
N ALA A 298 22.22 -5.87 14.06
CA ALA A 298 22.12 -4.46 13.72
C ALA A 298 22.67 -3.65 14.90
N THR A 299 23.82 -2.99 14.70
CA THR A 299 24.15 -1.80 15.49
C THR A 299 23.17 -0.73 15.02
N GLY A 300 21.94 -0.78 15.55
CA GLY A 300 20.90 0.18 15.21
C GLY A 300 21.34 1.59 15.57
N ALA A 301 20.95 2.57 14.77
CA ALA A 301 21.10 3.97 15.13
C ALA A 301 20.32 4.24 16.43
N LEU A 302 20.81 5.15 17.27
CA LEU A 302 20.10 5.62 18.46
C LEU A 302 18.77 6.30 18.07
N GLY A 303 18.71 6.91 16.90
CA GLY A 303 17.49 7.50 16.37
C GLY A 303 17.57 7.83 14.89
N LYS A 304 16.43 8.23 14.34
CA LYS A 304 16.26 8.63 12.95
C LYS A 304 15.53 9.96 12.86
N VAL A 305 15.95 10.80 11.94
CA VAL A 305 15.32 12.06 11.57
C VAL A 305 14.82 11.89 10.15
N ILE A 306 13.51 11.99 9.98
CA ILE A 306 12.83 11.76 8.72
C ILE A 306 12.24 13.08 8.24
N GLY A 307 12.64 13.49 7.05
CA GLY A 307 12.13 14.67 6.39
C GLY A 307 11.26 14.31 5.18
N PHE A 308 10.17 15.03 4.98
CA PHE A 308 9.35 14.91 3.78
C PHE A 308 8.65 16.23 3.40
N PRO A 309 8.35 16.44 2.11
CA PRO A 309 7.60 17.59 1.63
C PRO A 309 6.18 17.65 2.19
N THR A 310 5.71 18.87 2.47
CA THR A 310 4.30 19.15 2.81
C THR A 310 3.61 19.88 1.66
N TYR A 311 2.29 19.79 1.60
CA TYR A 311 1.51 20.25 0.44
C TYR A 311 0.35 21.16 0.83
N GLU A 312 0.14 22.18 0.01
CA GLU A 312 -1.12 22.91 -0.08
C GLU A 312 -1.91 22.37 -1.28
N VAL A 313 -3.17 21.99 -1.06
CA VAL A 313 -4.00 21.38 -2.10
C VAL A 313 -5.17 22.28 -2.51
N SER A 314 -5.24 22.60 -3.79
CA SER A 314 -6.34 23.33 -4.42
C SER A 314 -7.14 22.41 -5.36
N GLU A 315 -8.24 22.89 -5.95
CA GLU A 315 -8.98 22.11 -6.97
C GLU A 315 -8.17 21.89 -8.26
N GLU A 316 -7.20 22.77 -8.55
CA GLU A 316 -6.44 22.76 -9.80
C GLU A 316 -5.12 22.00 -9.68
N GLU A 317 -4.42 22.17 -8.57
CA GLU A 317 -3.05 21.67 -8.39
C GLU A 317 -2.71 21.36 -6.93
N ILE A 318 -1.65 20.56 -6.78
CA ILE A 318 -0.98 20.22 -5.53
C ILE A 318 0.38 20.92 -5.56
N VAL A 319 0.65 21.79 -4.60
CA VAL A 319 1.88 22.58 -4.55
C VAL A 319 2.62 22.29 -3.26
N THR A 320 3.92 22.03 -3.34
CA THR A 320 4.77 21.89 -2.15
C THR A 320 4.77 23.20 -1.36
N SER A 321 4.29 23.15 -0.12
CA SER A 321 4.23 24.29 0.80
C SER A 321 5.47 24.42 1.68
N GLY A 322 6.20 23.32 1.88
CA GLY A 322 7.38 23.29 2.72
C GLY A 322 7.91 21.89 2.96
N PHE A 323 8.58 21.72 4.09
CA PHE A 323 9.17 20.45 4.52
C PHE A 323 8.94 20.26 6.01
N SER A 324 8.52 19.07 6.40
CA SER A 324 8.40 18.69 7.82
C SER A 324 9.48 17.68 8.16
N TYR A 325 9.95 17.76 9.40
CA TYR A 325 10.99 16.87 9.93
C TYR A 325 10.49 16.24 11.22
N TYR A 326 10.70 14.94 11.37
CA TYR A 326 10.29 14.18 12.53
C TYR A 326 11.47 13.40 13.09
N LYS A 327 11.58 13.38 14.41
CA LYS A 327 12.54 12.50 15.11
C LYS A 327 11.84 11.27 15.66
N MET A 328 12.56 10.15 15.60
CA MET A 328 12.11 8.86 16.09
C MET A 328 13.26 8.14 16.79
N SER A 329 12.97 7.51 17.93
CA SER A 329 13.91 6.65 18.65
C SER A 329 13.14 5.63 19.47
N ASP A 330 13.86 4.67 20.05
CA ASP A 330 13.28 3.67 20.96
C ASP A 330 12.75 4.29 22.25
N GLU A 331 13.34 5.41 22.69
CA GLU A 331 12.92 6.14 23.89
C GLU A 331 11.65 6.97 23.66
N LEU A 332 11.33 7.28 22.40
CA LEU A 332 10.13 8.03 22.05
C LEU A 332 8.91 7.10 21.93
N GLN A 333 7.82 7.46 22.61
CA GLN A 333 6.57 6.69 22.52
C GLN A 333 5.96 6.75 21.12
N LYS A 334 6.14 7.89 20.43
CA LYS A 334 5.68 8.20 19.08
C LYS A 334 6.68 9.13 18.40
N SER A 335 6.58 9.27 17.10
CA SER A 335 7.29 10.33 16.36
C SER A 335 6.94 11.72 16.91
N ASP A 336 7.95 12.60 16.94
CA ASP A 336 7.80 14.00 17.33
C ASP A 336 8.25 14.91 16.19
N GLU A 337 7.40 15.88 15.83
CA GLU A 337 7.75 16.90 14.83
C GLU A 337 8.84 17.83 15.39
N MET A 338 9.83 18.14 14.56
CA MET A 338 10.95 19.01 14.88
C MET A 338 10.72 20.41 14.33
N SER A 339 10.95 21.42 15.17
CA SER A 339 11.02 22.81 14.67
C SER A 339 12.30 23.04 13.86
N THR A 340 12.28 24.00 12.94
CA THR A 340 13.48 24.39 12.16
C THR A 340 14.67 24.75 13.07
N VAL A 341 14.42 25.39 14.21
CA VAL A 341 15.48 25.76 15.17
C VAL A 341 16.08 24.52 15.84
N GLU A 342 15.24 23.53 16.16
CA GLU A 342 15.68 22.26 16.73
C GLU A 342 16.50 21.45 15.74
N LEU A 343 16.03 21.34 14.49
CA LEU A 343 16.76 20.70 13.41
C LEU A 343 18.13 21.35 13.19
N MET A 344 18.19 22.68 13.04
CA MET A 344 19.46 23.40 12.84
C MET A 344 20.44 23.21 14.00
N ARG A 345 19.95 23.17 15.24
CA ARG A 345 20.80 22.90 16.41
C ARG A 345 21.34 21.48 16.39
N MET A 346 20.49 20.51 16.05
CA MET A 346 20.89 19.10 15.98
C MET A 346 21.91 18.88 14.85
N LEU A 347 21.66 19.40 13.65
CA LEU A 347 22.58 19.31 12.51
C LEU A 347 23.93 19.96 12.84
N TYR A 348 23.94 21.11 13.50
CA TYR A 348 25.19 21.76 13.95
C TYR A 348 25.98 20.87 14.92
N LEU A 349 25.31 20.24 15.88
CA LEU A 349 25.95 19.32 16.82
C LEU A 349 26.47 18.05 16.14
N ILE A 350 25.75 17.54 15.13
CA ILE A 350 26.17 16.37 14.35
C ILE A 350 27.37 16.72 13.45
N GLU A 351 27.34 17.85 12.75
CA GLU A 351 28.46 18.32 11.91
C GLU A 351 29.75 18.52 12.73
N GLU A 352 29.65 19.02 13.96
CA GLU A 352 30.80 19.20 14.86
C GLU A 352 31.42 17.85 15.26
N VAL A 353 30.59 16.81 15.44
CA VAL A 353 31.03 15.44 15.77
C VAL A 353 31.56 14.69 14.54
N GLU A 354 30.97 14.88 13.37
CA GLU A 354 31.38 14.21 12.12
C GLU A 354 32.70 14.75 11.54
N GLN A 355 33.05 16.01 11.81
CA GLN A 355 34.37 16.54 11.42
C GLN A 355 35.55 15.79 12.05
N ASP A 356 35.34 15.13 13.20
CA ASP A 356 36.35 14.33 13.91
C ASP A 356 36.45 12.86 13.40
N LEU A 357 35.51 12.41 12.57
CA LEU A 357 35.41 11.03 12.08
C LEU A 357 35.35 11.01 10.54
N LYS A 358 36.46 11.29 9.87
CA LYS A 358 36.55 11.13 8.41
C LYS A 358 36.80 9.67 8.02
N THR A 359 35.74 8.94 7.75
CA THR A 359 35.77 7.70 6.96
C THR A 359 35.00 7.92 5.64
N ASN A 360 35.56 7.38 4.55
CA ASN A 360 34.95 7.43 3.22
C ASN A 360 33.81 6.42 3.16
N ASP A 361 32.57 6.83 3.40
CA ASP A 361 31.42 5.97 3.14
C ASP A 361 30.93 6.19 1.71
N ALA A 362 31.30 5.27 0.83
CA ALA A 362 30.76 5.20 -0.52
C ALA A 362 29.42 4.45 -0.43
N GLY A 363 28.35 5.17 -0.12
CA GLY A 363 27.00 4.63 0.02
C GLY A 363 26.45 4.15 -1.32
N ALA A 364 26.51 2.85 -1.55
CA ALA A 364 25.60 2.18 -2.46
C ALA A 364 24.59 1.42 -1.60
N GLN A 365 23.31 1.79 -1.66
CA GLN A 365 22.22 0.96 -1.13
C GLN A 365 22.26 -0.38 -1.87
N LEU A 366 22.85 -1.39 -1.26
CA LEU A 366 22.73 -2.76 -1.74
C LEU A 366 21.32 -3.25 -1.39
N THR A 367 20.55 -3.68 -2.38
CA THR A 367 19.27 -4.36 -2.14
C THR A 367 19.49 -5.64 -1.34
N ASN A 368 18.52 -6.00 -0.48
CA ASN A 368 18.65 -7.17 0.37
C ASN A 368 18.64 -8.48 -0.44
N LYS A 369 19.84 -8.97 -0.77
CA LYS A 369 20.05 -10.22 -1.50
C LYS A 369 19.37 -11.42 -0.83
N HIS A 370 19.24 -11.44 0.50
CA HIS A 370 18.62 -12.56 1.22
C HIS A 370 17.11 -12.67 0.93
N GLU A 371 16.41 -11.54 0.81
CA GLU A 371 15.01 -11.54 0.39
C GLU A 371 14.88 -12.16 -1.01
N HIS A 372 15.72 -11.72 -1.96
CA HIS A 372 15.72 -12.29 -3.30
C HIS A 372 16.03 -13.79 -3.30
N GLU A 373 16.97 -14.25 -2.48
CA GLU A 373 17.31 -15.67 -2.34
C GLU A 373 16.12 -16.52 -1.82
N VAL A 374 15.27 -15.98 -0.94
CA VAL A 374 14.00 -16.64 -0.53
C VAL A 374 13.05 -16.79 -1.73
N LEU A 375 12.88 -15.74 -2.53
CA LEU A 375 12.00 -15.77 -3.70
C LEU A 375 12.41 -16.83 -4.72
N THR A 376 13.73 -16.95 -4.98
CA THR A 376 14.26 -17.98 -5.91
C THR A 376 14.01 -19.43 -5.45
N ARG A 377 13.72 -19.63 -4.16
CA ARG A 377 13.32 -20.92 -3.57
C ARG A 377 11.80 -21.12 -3.54
N CYS A 378 11.04 -20.24 -4.21
CA CYS A 378 9.59 -20.31 -4.31
C CYS A 378 8.87 -20.18 -2.98
N LYS A 379 9.35 -19.20 -2.20
CA LYS A 379 8.83 -18.81 -0.90
C LYS A 379 8.50 -17.33 -0.95
N ILE A 380 7.54 -16.92 -0.13
CA ILE A 380 7.18 -15.51 0.04
C ILE A 380 8.14 -14.94 1.07
N ALA A 381 8.98 -13.99 0.67
CA ALA A 381 9.92 -13.35 1.58
C ALA A 381 9.16 -12.41 2.51
N VAL A 382 9.41 -12.51 3.81
CA VAL A 382 8.86 -11.61 4.83
C VAL A 382 9.99 -11.02 5.65
N SER A 383 10.17 -9.72 5.59
CA SER A 383 11.15 -9.00 6.41
C SER A 383 10.43 -8.20 7.48
N VAL A 384 10.86 -8.37 8.73
CA VAL A 384 10.42 -7.55 9.85
C VAL A 384 11.37 -6.37 9.96
N ASN A 385 10.88 -5.16 9.76
CA ASN A 385 11.70 -3.95 9.74
C ASN A 385 11.33 -3.06 10.92
N HIS A 386 12.33 -2.41 11.50
CA HIS A 386 12.18 -1.47 12.58
C HIS A 386 12.78 -0.13 12.19
N ILE A 387 12.00 0.94 12.33
CA ILE A 387 12.33 2.26 11.78
C ILE A 387 13.72 2.82 12.19
N SER A 388 14.17 2.51 13.41
CA SER A 388 15.50 2.91 13.95
C SER A 388 16.55 1.79 13.96
N LYS A 389 16.13 0.52 14.07
CA LYS A 389 17.06 -0.63 14.23
C LYS A 389 17.41 -1.27 12.90
N GLY A 390 16.69 -0.91 11.84
CA GLY A 390 16.89 -1.42 10.49
C GLY A 390 16.06 -2.65 10.17
N ASN A 391 16.51 -3.40 9.17
CA ASN A 391 15.72 -4.37 8.43
C ASN A 391 16.07 -5.82 8.80
N ASN A 392 15.13 -6.75 8.58
CA ASN A 392 15.28 -8.19 8.83
C ASN A 392 15.52 -8.56 10.31
N MET A 393 14.73 -7.97 11.19
CA MET A 393 14.69 -8.31 12.61
C MET A 393 14.22 -9.76 12.83
N ASP A 394 14.69 -10.38 13.90
CA ASP A 394 14.34 -11.75 14.26
C ASP A 394 13.01 -11.86 15.04
N GLU A 395 12.67 -13.09 15.42
CA GLU A 395 11.47 -13.45 16.17
C GLU A 395 11.33 -12.77 17.55
N SER A 396 12.42 -12.21 18.10
CA SER A 396 12.36 -11.46 19.36
C SER A 396 11.64 -10.12 19.22
N VAL A 397 11.58 -9.57 17.99
CA VAL A 397 10.87 -8.32 17.69
C VAL A 397 9.43 -8.59 17.30
N LEU A 398 9.19 -9.60 16.46
CA LEU A 398 7.86 -10.02 16.06
C LEU A 398 7.87 -11.51 15.71
N ASP A 399 7.11 -12.30 16.47
CA ASP A 399 6.93 -13.72 16.21
C ASP A 399 5.93 -13.94 15.07
N LEU A 400 6.44 -14.50 13.97
CA LEU A 400 5.66 -14.82 12.76
C LEU A 400 5.32 -16.32 12.66
N SER A 401 5.49 -17.10 13.73
CA SER A 401 5.21 -18.55 13.75
C SER A 401 3.76 -18.94 13.40
N ALA A 402 2.83 -17.97 13.47
CA ALA A 402 1.43 -18.16 13.11
C ALA A 402 1.14 -18.09 11.59
N LEU A 403 2.12 -17.77 10.74
CA LEU A 403 1.96 -17.57 9.28
C LEU A 403 2.08 -18.84 8.42
#